data_AF-A0A7V2RWE6-F1
#
_entry.id   AF-A0A7V2RWE6-F1
#
_cell.length_a   1.000
_cell.length_b   1.000
_cell.length_c   1.000
_cell.angle_alpha   90.00
_cell.angle_beta   90.00
_cell.angle_gamma   90.00
#
_symmetry.space_group_name_H-M   'P 1'
#
loop_
_entity.id
_entity.type
_entity.pdbx_description
1 polymer ?
#
loop_
_entity_poly.entity_id
_entity_poly.type
_entity_poly.pdbx_seq_one_letter_code
_entity_poly.pdbx_strand_id
1 'polypeptide(L)' 'MALVSVSDLAHLTFFQGVSPASLEKIASVATKKIYHKNQPVFAEEDVDAPIFFVLQGQVRIFRIS' A
#
# COMPACT_ATOMS: atom_id res chain seq x y z
N MET A 1 1.40 13.28 4.18
CA MET A 1 1.79 11.85 4.17
C MET A 1 1.80 11.37 5.61
N ALA A 2 1.22 10.22 5.90
CA ALA A 2 1.25 9.62 7.23
C ALA A 2 2.16 8.39 7.21
N LEU A 3 2.81 8.12 8.35
CA LEU A 3 3.59 6.90 8.53
C LEU A 3 2.64 5.69 8.61
N VAL A 4 3.12 4.55 8.11
CA VAL A 4 2.43 3.27 8.26
C VAL A 4 2.70 2.74 9.66
N SER A 5 1.67 2.22 10.33
CA SER A 5 1.81 1.54 11.62
C SER A 5 1.94 0.02 11.42
N VAL A 6 2.52 -0.68 12.41
CA VAL A 6 2.54 -2.16 12.41
C VAL A 6 1.13 -2.73 12.32
N SER A 7 0.15 -2.10 12.99
CA SER A 7 -1.25 -2.52 12.91
C SER A 7 -1.84 -2.40 11.50
N ASP A 8 -1.47 -1.37 10.72
CA ASP A 8 -1.93 -1.27 9.32
C ASP A 8 -1.47 -2.48 8.49
N LEU A 9 -0.28 -3.03 8.77
CA LEU A 9 0.30 -4.16 8.05
C LEU A 9 -0.17 -5.52 8.58
N ALA A 10 -0.32 -5.66 9.90
CA ALA A 10 -0.60 -6.94 10.56
C ALA A 10 -1.97 -7.54 10.17
N HIS A 11 -2.92 -6.71 9.73
CA HIS A 11 -4.23 -7.17 9.26
C HIS A 11 -4.22 -7.71 7.82
N LEU A 12 -3.16 -7.46 7.05
CA LEU A 12 -3.05 -7.93 5.68
C LEU A 12 -2.55 -9.37 5.67
N THR A 13 -3.29 -10.28 5.02
CA THR A 13 -2.91 -11.70 4.89
C THR A 13 -1.50 -11.89 4.33
N PHE A 14 -1.06 -10.99 3.45
CA PHE A 14 0.27 -11.01 2.85
C PHE A 14 1.42 -10.98 3.88
N PHE A 15 1.21 -10.34 5.03
CA PHE A 15 2.22 -10.21 6.09
C PHE A 15 2.01 -11.20 7.25
N GLN A 16 1.11 -12.18 7.11
CA GLN A 16 0.95 -13.23 8.12
C GLN A 16 2.25 -14.03 8.29
N GLY A 17 2.63 -14.29 9.53
CA GLY A 17 3.87 -15.00 9.86
C GLY A 17 5.13 -14.13 9.86
N VAL A 18 5.04 -12.85 9.47
CA VAL A 18 6.15 -11.91 9.61
C VAL A 18 6.27 -11.48 11.08
N SER A 19 7.49 -11.51 11.62
CA SER A 19 7.73 -11.12 13.01
C SER A 19 7.45 -9.62 13.23
N PRO A 20 7.07 -9.20 14.46
CA PRO A 20 6.83 -7.79 14.77
C PRO A 20 8.00 -6.87 14.43
N ALA A 21 9.24 -7.28 14.75
CA ALA A 21 10.44 -6.52 14.43
C ALA A 21 10.67 -6.33 12.92
N SER A 22 10.29 -7.32 12.10
CA SER A 22 10.34 -7.19 10.65
C SER A 22 9.22 -6.29 10.11
N LEU A 23 8.03 -6.37 10.70
CA LEU A 23 6.93 -5.45 10.38
C LEU A 23 7.28 -3.99 10.69
N GLU A 24 7.97 -3.71 11.80
CA GLU A 24 8.45 -2.38 12.13
C GLU A 24 9.42 -1.83 11.08
N LYS A 25 10.33 -2.67 10.58
CA LYS A 25 11.26 -2.30 9.49
C LYS A 25 10.53 -2.03 8.17
N ILE A 26 9.46 -2.75 7.88
CA ILE A 26 8.63 -2.50 6.69
C ILE A 26 7.85 -1.20 6.88
N ALA A 27 7.24 -1.02 8.05
CA ALA A 27 6.48 0.17 8.39
C ALA A 27 7.32 1.45 8.34
N SER A 28 8.61 1.38 8.69
CA SER A 28 9.52 2.53 8.67
C SER A 28 9.89 3.02 7.26
N VAL A 29 9.79 2.16 6.24
CA VAL A 29 10.04 2.52 4.83
C VAL A 29 8.75 2.69 4.02
N ALA A 30 7.61 2.31 4.58
CA ALA A 30 6.31 2.41 3.93
C ALA A 30 5.63 3.75 4.21
N THR A 31 4.90 4.26 3.22
CA THR A 31 4.13 5.50 3.36
C THR A 31 2.64 5.26 3.16
N LYS A 32 1.81 5.85 4.04
CA LYS A 32 0.35 5.84 3.90
C LYS A 32 -0.11 7.01 3.02
N LYS A 33 -0.84 6.68 1.96
CA LYS A 33 -1.48 7.62 1.04
C LYS A 33 -3.00 7.47 1.09
N ILE A 34 -3.71 8.57 0.93
CA ILE A 34 -5.17 8.62 0.85
C ILE A 34 -5.52 9.14 -0.54
N TYR A 35 -6.44 8.45 -1.21
CA TYR A 35 -6.93 8.81 -2.53
C TYR A 35 -8.43 9.05 -2.45
N HIS A 36 -8.90 10.06 -3.18
CA HIS A 36 -10.34 10.33 -3.32
C HIS A 36 -10.95 9.43 -4.39
N LYS A 37 -12.28 9.30 -4.38
CA LYS A 37 -13.01 8.55 -5.39
C LYS A 37 -12.65 9.05 -6.79
N ASN A 38 -12.39 8.11 -7.70
CA ASN A 38 -11.97 8.34 -9.09
C ASN A 38 -10.60 9.02 -9.27
N GLN A 39 -9.81 9.20 -8.20
CA GLN A 39 -8.45 9.68 -8.31
C GLN A 39 -7.54 8.56 -8.83
N PRO A 40 -6.74 8.79 -9.90
CA PRO A 40 -5.72 7.85 -10.33
C PRO A 40 -4.67 7.59 -9.23
N VAL A 41 -4.25 6.33 -9.08
CA VAL A 41 -3.21 5.94 -8.11
C VAL A 41 -1.83 5.97 -8.77
N PHE A 42 -1.67 5.28 -9.90
CA PHE A 42 -0.51 5.30 -10.80
C PHE A 42 -0.96 4.92 -12.22
N ALA A 43 -0.12 5.19 -13.22
CA ALA A 43 -0.35 4.89 -14.62
C ALA A 43 0.60 3.80 -15.15
N GLU A 44 0.23 3.17 -16.26
CA GLU A 44 1.16 2.31 -17.00
C GLU A 44 2.36 3.15 -17.44
N GLU A 45 3.55 2.55 -17.43
CA GLU A 45 4.83 3.21 -17.73
C GLU A 45 5.35 4.20 -16.67
N ASP A 46 4.67 4.36 -15.52
CA ASP A 46 5.27 5.02 -14.36
C ASP A 46 6.51 4.24 -13.91
N VAL A 47 7.68 4.78 -14.22
CA VAL A 47 8.97 4.20 -13.85
C VAL A 47 9.09 4.25 -12.32
N ASP A 48 9.51 3.13 -11.72
CA ASP A 48 9.66 2.96 -10.26
C ASP A 48 8.35 2.91 -9.46
N ALA A 49 7.24 2.45 -10.05
CA ALA A 49 5.99 2.24 -9.32
C ALA A 49 6.20 1.29 -8.11
N PRO A 50 5.98 1.76 -6.86
CA PRO A 50 6.15 0.93 -5.68
C PRO A 50 5.02 -0.11 -5.57
N ILE A 51 5.20 -1.09 -4.69
CA ILE A 51 4.12 -2.02 -4.32
C ILE A 51 3.11 -1.27 -3.44
N PHE A 52 1.84 -1.34 -3.81
CA PHE A 52 0.73 -0.79 -3.03
C PHE A 52 -0.06 -1.91 -2.34
N PHE A 53 -0.44 -1.65 -1.09
CA PHE A 53 -1.41 -2.46 -0.36
C PHE A 53 -2.66 -1.61 -0.07
N VAL A 54 -3.84 -2.15 -0.38
CA VAL A 54 -5.11 -1.46 -0.13
C VAL A 54 -5.52 -1.71 1.32
N LEU A 55 -5.40 -0.69 2.16
CA LEU A 55 -5.82 -0.76 3.58
C LEU A 55 -7.34 -0.65 3.75
N GLN A 56 -7.98 0.17 2.93
CA GLN A 56 -9.43 0.39 2.97
C GLN A 56 -9.96 0.84 1.61
N GLY A 57 -11.17 0.38 1.26
CA GLY A 57 -11.86 0.74 0.01
C GLY A 57 -11.63 -0.27 -1.11
N GLN A 58 -11.84 0.18 -2.34
CA GLN A 58 -11.69 -0.65 -3.54
C GLN A 58 -10.96 0.14 -4.62
N VAL A 59 -10.10 -0.55 -5.36
CA VAL A 59 -9.36 0.01 -6.49
C VAL A 59 -9.70 -0.79 -7.73
N ARG A 60 -10.00 -0.09 -8.83
CA ARG A 60 -10.19 -0.72 -10.13
C ARG A 60 -8.88 -0.65 -10.90
N ILE A 61 -8.36 -1.81 -11.31
CA ILE A 61 -7.24 -1.90 -12.24
C ILE A 61 -7.83 -2.04 -13.65
N PHE A 62 -7.38 -1.22 -14.59
CA PHE A 62 -7.84 -1.22 -15.97
C PHE A 62 -6.72 -0.74 -16.90
N ARG A 63 -6.82 -1.12 -18.18
CA ARG A 63 -6.00 -0.54 -19.25
C ARG A 63 -6.88 0.38 -20.09
N ILE A 64 -6.29 1.48 -20.56
CA ILE A 64 -6.93 2.35 -21.53
C ILE A 64 -6.59 1.76 -22.90
N SER A 65 -7.54 1.02 -23.47
CA SER A 65 -7.50 0.51 -24.84
C SER A 65 -8.18 1.48 -25.80
#